data_AF-A0A451ATG0-F1
#
_entry.id   AF-A0A451ATG0-F1
#
_cell.length_a   1.000
_cell.length_b   1.000
_cell.length_c   1.000
_cell.angle_alpha   90.00
_cell.angle_beta   90.00
_cell.angle_gamma   90.00
#
_symmetry.space_group_name_H-M   'P 1'
#
loop_
_entity.id
_entity.type
_entity.pdbx_description
1 polymer ?
#
loop_
_entity_poly.entity_id
_entity_poly.type
_entity_poly.pdbx_seq_one_letter_code
_entity_poly.pdbx_strand_id
1 'polypeptide(L)'
;MNIQAALLPHKHVRFGDSIIALAGRIRSILAEPRTIDELWSDITRSSAPWPAKPSFTHLVLAVDVLFAIGQIEATPGERIRRVDHDEADSARL
;
A
#
# COMPACT_ATOMS: atom_id res chain seq x y z
N MET A 1 8.57 -9.81 -15.30
CA MET A 1 7.36 -9.03 -14.96
C MET A 1 7.61 -7.58 -15.37
N ASN A 2 6.78 -6.98 -16.23
CA ASN A 2 6.89 -5.56 -16.54
C ASN A 2 6.07 -4.77 -15.50
N ILE A 3 6.75 -4.02 -14.64
CA ILE A 3 6.13 -3.25 -13.56
C ILE A 3 5.11 -2.24 -14.08
N GLN A 4 5.35 -1.64 -15.26
CA GLN A 4 4.43 -0.65 -15.85
C GLN A 4 3.08 -1.26 -16.20
N ALA A 5 3.06 -2.54 -16.62
CA ALA A 5 1.82 -3.24 -16.93
C ALA A 5 1.06 -3.68 -15.67
N ALA A 6 1.77 -3.99 -14.57
CA ALA A 6 1.13 -4.39 -13.32
C ALA A 6 0.65 -3.20 -12.47
N LEU A 7 1.17 -1.99 -12.73
CA LEU A 7 0.92 -0.82 -11.90
C LEU A 7 -0.54 -0.33 -11.97
N LEU A 8 -1.02 -0.10 -13.20
CA LEU A 8 -2.34 0.47 -13.47
C LEU A 8 -3.28 -0.58 -14.10
N PRO A 9 -4.59 -0.49 -13.85
CA PRO A 9 -5.57 -1.34 -14.52
C PRO A 9 -5.52 -1.14 -16.03
N HIS A 10 -5.62 -2.23 -16.79
CA HIS A 10 -5.68 -2.18 -18.25
C HIS A 10 -6.46 -3.40 -18.78
N LYS A 11 -6.59 -3.53 -20.11
CA LYS A 11 -7.40 -4.58 -20.76
C LYS A 11 -7.10 -6.04 -20.35
N HIS A 12 -5.97 -6.31 -19.67
CA HIS A 12 -5.62 -7.64 -19.16
C HIS A 12 -5.37 -7.67 -17.63
N VAL A 13 -5.54 -6.55 -16.93
CA VAL A 13 -5.34 -6.41 -15.48
C VAL A 13 -6.57 -5.72 -14.90
N ARG A 14 -7.37 -6.47 -14.13
CA ARG A 14 -8.52 -5.89 -13.43
C ARG A 14 -8.01 -4.94 -12.35
N PHE A 15 -8.87 -4.01 -11.92
CA PHE A 15 -8.50 -3.07 -10.85
C PHE A 15 -7.96 -3.80 -9.62
N GLY A 16 -8.66 -4.82 -9.12
CA GLY A 16 -8.22 -5.60 -7.95
C GLY A 16 -6.89 -6.35 -8.10
N ASP A 17 -6.40 -6.55 -9.33
CA ASP A 17 -5.12 -7.19 -9.64
C ASP A 17 -3.98 -6.19 -9.82
N SER A 18 -4.28 -4.88 -9.87
CA SER A 18 -3.28 -3.82 -10.05
C SER A 18 -2.56 -3.47 -8.75
N ILE A 19 -1.28 -3.09 -8.87
CA ILE A 19 -0.48 -2.64 -7.72
C ILE A 19 -1.12 -1.41 -7.07
N ILE A 20 -1.72 -0.49 -7.84
CA ILE A 20 -2.36 0.70 -7.28
C ILE A 20 -3.57 0.36 -6.39
N ALA A 21 -4.36 -0.65 -6.75
CA ALA A 21 -5.48 -1.09 -5.91
C ALA A 21 -4.97 -1.74 -4.62
N LEU A 22 -3.91 -2.55 -4.69
CA LEU A 22 -3.27 -3.12 -3.52
C LEU A 22 -2.67 -2.03 -2.62
N ALA A 23 -2.05 -0.99 -3.19
CA ALA A 23 -1.56 0.17 -2.46
C ALA A 23 -2.68 0.88 -1.70
N GLY A 24 -3.83 1.12 -2.35
CA GLY A 24 -5.02 1.67 -1.69
C GLY A 24 -5.50 0.78 -0.53
N ARG A 25 -5.51 -0.55 -0.73
CA ARG A 25 -5.86 -1.51 0.33
C ARG A 25 -4.88 -1.46 1.51
N ILE A 26 -3.58 -1.49 1.27
CA ILE A 26 -2.55 -1.38 2.30
C ILE A 26 -2.72 -0.09 3.10
N ARG A 27 -2.87 1.06 2.42
CA ARG A 27 -3.11 2.34 3.07
C ARG A 27 -4.38 2.34 3.93
N SER A 28 -5.43 1.64 3.49
CA SER A 28 -6.70 1.56 4.25
C SER A 28 -6.60 0.75 5.54
N ILE A 29 -5.71 -0.26 5.60
CA ILE A 29 -5.52 -1.11 6.78
C ILE A 29 -4.39 -0.64 7.70
N LEU A 30 -3.50 0.24 7.21
CA LEU A 30 -2.37 0.79 7.96
C LEU A 30 -2.83 1.86 8.97
N ALA A 31 -3.58 1.46 9.99
CA ALA A 31 -4.08 2.37 11.03
C ALA A 31 -3.01 2.74 12.09
N GLU A 32 -2.01 1.88 12.27
CA GLU A 32 -0.88 2.07 13.17
C GLU A 32 0.42 1.64 12.47
N PRO A 33 1.62 2.07 12.94
CA PRO A 33 2.87 1.68 12.31
C PRO A 33 3.03 0.15 12.25
N ARG A 34 3.35 -0.41 11.09
CA ARG A 34 3.48 -1.85 10.86
C ARG A 34 4.78 -2.20 10.15
N THR A 35 5.31 -3.40 10.39
CA THR A 35 6.39 -3.96 9.55
C THR A 35 5.81 -4.49 8.23
N ILE A 36 6.69 -4.73 7.24
CA ILE A 36 6.31 -5.36 5.97
C ILE A 36 5.72 -6.75 6.19
N ASP A 37 6.27 -7.53 7.13
CA ASP A 37 5.80 -8.88 7.44
C ASP A 37 4.41 -8.87 8.11
N GLU A 38 4.16 -7.93 9.02
CA GLU A 38 2.84 -7.74 9.62
C GLU A 38 1.79 -7.40 8.55
N LEU A 39 2.11 -6.49 7.63
CA LEU A 39 1.23 -6.15 6.50
C LEU A 39 0.98 -7.33 5.57
N TRP A 40 2.01 -8.14 5.29
CA TRP A 40 1.86 -9.35 4.48
C TRP A 40 0.94 -10.37 5.17
N SER A 41 1.09 -10.56 6.47
CA SER A 41 0.20 -11.40 7.27
C SER A 41 -1.24 -10.87 7.22
N ASP A 42 -1.45 -9.57 7.39
CA ASP A 42 -2.79 -8.97 7.35
C ASP A 42 -3.46 -9.13 5.99
N ILE A 43 -2.73 -8.94 4.89
CA ILE A 43 -3.25 -9.09 3.52
C ILE A 43 -3.58 -10.56 3.20
N THR A 44 -2.74 -11.50 3.61
CA THR A 44 -2.93 -12.93 3.29
C THR A 44 -3.92 -13.63 4.21
N ARG A 45 -4.08 -13.16 5.44
CA ARG A 45 -5.01 -13.72 6.42
C ARG A 45 -6.35 -12.97 6.49
N SER A 46 -6.49 -11.83 5.81
CA SER A 46 -7.73 -11.06 5.82
C SER A 46 -8.91 -11.93 5.36
N SER A 47 -9.95 -12.00 6.19
CA SER A 47 -11.24 -12.62 5.82
C SER A 47 -12.06 -11.71 4.88
N ALA A 48 -11.66 -10.45 4.72
CA ALA A 48 -12.32 -9.53 3.82
C ALA A 48 -12.11 -10.01 2.37
N PRO A 49 -13.19 -10.17 1.58
CA PRO A 49 -13.07 -10.66 0.22
C PRO A 49 -12.30 -9.64 -0.64
N TRP A 50 -11.03 -9.94 -0.92
CA TRP A 50 -10.26 -9.28 -1.96
C TRP A 50 -10.31 -10.13 -3.23
N PRO A 51 -10.62 -9.55 -4.40
CA PRO A 51 -10.84 -10.31 -5.63
C PRO A 51 -9.57 -10.97 -6.19
N ALA A 52 -8.39 -10.58 -5.70
CA ALA A 52 -7.09 -11.07 -6.16
C ALA A 52 -6.31 -11.77 -5.04
N LYS A 53 -5.27 -12.52 -5.41
CA LYS A 53 -4.26 -13.03 -4.48
C LYS A 53 -2.93 -12.33 -4.77
N PRO A 54 -2.59 -11.24 -4.06
CA PRO A 54 -1.33 -10.55 -4.30
C PRO A 54 -0.14 -11.45 -3.91
N SER A 55 0.97 -11.31 -4.62
CA SER A 55 2.26 -11.89 -4.21
C SER A 55 2.97 -10.96 -3.22
N PHE A 56 3.98 -11.47 -2.52
CA PHE A 56 4.82 -10.64 -1.66
C PHE A 56 5.48 -9.50 -2.46
N THR A 57 5.92 -9.79 -3.70
CA THR A 57 6.46 -8.77 -4.60
C THR A 57 5.44 -7.67 -4.92
N HIS A 58 4.17 -8.01 -5.16
CA HIS A 58 3.13 -6.98 -5.35
C HIS A 58 2.95 -6.12 -4.10
N LEU A 59 3.02 -6.71 -2.91
CA LEU A 59 2.94 -5.94 -1.65
C LEU A 59 4.09 -4.95 -1.53
N VAL A 60 5.33 -5.38 -1.75
CA VAL A 60 6.50 -4.49 -1.67
C VAL A 60 6.39 -3.35 -2.69
N LEU A 61 6.04 -3.66 -3.94
CA LEU A 61 5.84 -2.62 -4.96
C LEU A 61 4.70 -1.65 -4.61
N ALA A 62 3.63 -2.14 -3.98
CA ALA A 62 2.54 -1.28 -3.53
C ALA A 62 2.98 -0.35 -2.39
N VAL A 63 3.81 -0.83 -1.48
CA VAL A 63 4.46 -0.02 -0.44
C VAL A 63 5.40 1.02 -1.06
N ASP A 64 6.24 0.63 -2.02
CA ASP A 64 7.13 1.54 -2.73
C ASP A 64 6.36 2.65 -3.44
N VAL A 65 5.23 2.30 -4.08
CA VAL A 65 4.33 3.29 -4.70
C VAL A 65 3.82 4.27 -3.65
N LEU A 66 3.28 3.80 -2.52
CA LEU A 66 2.77 4.66 -1.44
C LEU A 66 3.86 5.59 -0.90
N PHE A 67 5.08 5.07 -0.73
CA PHE A 67 6.23 5.85 -0.27
C PHE A 67 6.61 6.92 -1.30
N ALA A 68 6.69 6.56 -2.58
CA ALA A 68 7.03 7.49 -3.66
C ALA A 68 6.02 8.63 -3.82
N ILE A 69 4.73 8.39 -3.51
CA ILE A 69 3.67 9.42 -3.55
C ILE A 69 3.45 10.12 -2.19
N GLY A 70 4.32 9.89 -1.20
CA GLY A 70 4.28 10.56 0.09
C GLY A 70 3.08 10.20 0.98
N GLN A 71 2.44 9.05 0.76
CA GLN A 71 1.29 8.61 1.56
C GLN A 71 1.68 7.80 2.81
N ILE A 72 2.91 7.29 2.83
CA ILE A 72 3.50 6.59 3.98
C ILE A 72 4.95 7.04 4.15
N GLU A 73 5.49 6.80 5.34
CA GLU A 73 6.89 7.02 5.65
C GLU A 73 7.46 5.89 6.51
N ALA A 74 8.78 5.73 6.47
CA ALA A 74 9.50 4.81 7.34
C ALA A 74 9.71 5.43 8.73
N THR A 75 9.51 4.64 9.76
CA THR A 75 9.76 5.00 11.16
C THR A 75 10.88 4.14 11.73
N PRO A 76 11.48 4.52 12.88
CA PRO A 76 12.43 3.67 13.57
C PRO A 76 11.89 2.25 13.81
N GLY A 77 12.77 1.25 13.75
CA GLY A 77 12.41 -0.16 13.96
C GLY A 77 11.77 -0.86 12.76
N GLU A 78 12.10 -0.44 11.53
CA GLU A 78 11.65 -1.09 10.28
C GLU A 78 10.12 -1.12 10.09
N ARG A 79 9.44 -0.14 10.70
CA ARG A 79 7.99 0.02 10.57
C ARG A 79 7.68 1.13 9.57
N ILE A 80 6.52 1.03 8.93
CA ILE A 80 5.96 2.06 8.06
C ILE A 80 4.68 2.60 8.68
N ARG A 81 4.45 3.91 8.58
CA ARG A 81 3.22 4.57 9.05
C ARG A 81 2.60 5.42 7.95
N ARG A 82 1.32 5.73 8.09
CA ARG A 82 0.66 6.73 7.24
C ARG A 82 1.16 8.13 7.54
N VAL A 83 1.25 8.94 6.48
CA VAL A 83 1.36 10.39 6.58
C VAL A 83 -0.06 10.94 6.60
N ASP A 84 -0.48 11.52 7.72
CA ASP A 84 -1.76 12.23 7.81
C ASP A 84 -1.50 13.70 7.44
N HIS A 85 -2.26 14.21 6.46
CA HIS A 85 -2.07 15.57 5.94
C HIS A 85 -2.82 16.65 6.76
N ASP A 86 -3.25 16.34 7.99
CA ASP A 86 -4.16 17.22 8.76
C ASP A 86 -3.49 18.37 9.54
N GLU A 87 -2.15 18.48 9.55
CA GLU A 87 -1.44 19.54 10.30
C GLU A 87 -0.65 20.55 9.46
N ALA A 88 -0.41 20.29 8.17
CA ALA A 88 0.52 21.08 7.37
C ALA A 88 -0.04 22.44 6.87
N ASP A 89 -1.36 22.65 6.94
CA ASP A 89 -2.00 23.91 6.50
C ASP A 89 -2.34 24.88 7.65
N SER A 90 -2.50 24.39 8.88
CA SER A 90 -2.83 25.24 10.04
C SER A 90 -1.64 26.00 10.61
N ALA A 91 -0.40 25.58 10.32
CA ALA A 91 0.82 26.25 10.75
C ALA A 91 1.33 27.32 9.76
N ARG A 92 0.55 27.61 8.71
CA ARG A 92 0.90 28.57 7.64
C ARG A 92 -0.01 29.81 7.59
N LEU A 93 -0.85 30.03 8.60
CA LEU A 93 -1.71 31.22 8.75
C LEU A 93 -1.35 32.02 10.01
#